data_AF-A0A9P8KP21-F1
#
_entry.id   AF-A0A9P8KP21-F1
#
_cell.length_a   1.000
_cell.length_b   1.000
_cell.length_c   1.000
_cell.angle_alpha   90.00
_cell.angle_beta   90.00
_cell.angle_gamma   90.00
#
_symmetry.space_group_name_H-M   'P 1'
#
loop_
_entity.id
_entity.type
_entity.pdbx_description
1 polymer ?
#
loop_
_entity_poly.entity_id
_entity_poly.type
_entity_poly.pdbx_seq_one_letter_code
_entity_poly.pdbx_strand_id
1 'polypeptide(L)'
;MSGFNTSGVLSFAPARMIIPILMVLTWYLGRLHSQYEPIVVSKVSSRLEEARKTIPNIKLDWPILPAEDPRIAFNSSKLAILIEARSLPHLPPLMLHMMAVVPPDWRFLFIGSNESIIGVSQAYSIKHQQVIGKLDLVELPLPWNISSKENVFRLLTDSRFYDEFLPGVEWILKYEHDSILCTNSEISVDDWLDWDWTGAARYVLMIDTFIISVPYLIAYAYFSMGHERFSGYGGLSLRRVSVIKRILNFQARFNDSEPEDEWFGKRLWVLPDAKAASTLDDAIAVEDVYKEKPMGYHVREGSSNLNEYMWGDAARRKEIFEYCPELSMIMDMKLERQRCPDDDGNGGREEADIEVTTTVPGEGDVEVTTAVLGEGEDAKMPPDDAESAILPPQPPPLPQPWKAYSASVTTFRSPLRTGIN
;
A
#
# COMPACT_ATOMS: atom_id res chain seq x y z
N MET A 1 97.19 2.96 2.12
CA MET A 1 96.28 2.90 0.97
C MET A 1 94.84 2.89 1.49
N SER A 2 94.00 3.77 0.92
CA SER A 2 92.53 3.81 0.98
C SER A 2 91.84 3.62 2.34
N GLY A 3 91.60 4.74 3.04
CA GLY A 3 90.52 4.85 4.03
C GLY A 3 89.34 5.59 3.42
N PHE A 4 88.20 4.90 3.28
CA PHE A 4 86.95 5.45 2.75
C PHE A 4 86.44 6.57 3.67
N ASN A 5 86.23 7.75 3.09
CA ASN A 5 85.51 8.84 3.74
C ASN A 5 84.00 8.66 3.60
N THR A 6 83.34 9.00 4.69
CA THR A 6 81.93 8.86 5.06
C THR A 6 81.00 9.79 4.29
N SER A 7 79.77 9.32 4.04
CA SER A 7 78.53 10.00 4.48
C SER A 7 77.29 9.17 4.08
N GLY A 8 76.88 8.26 4.95
CA GLY A 8 75.54 7.65 4.89
C GLY A 8 74.55 8.54 5.64
N VAL A 9 73.72 9.27 4.91
CA VAL A 9 72.59 10.02 5.47
C VAL A 9 71.47 9.03 5.81
N LEU A 10 71.16 8.87 7.10
CA LEU A 10 69.99 8.12 7.56
C LEU A 10 68.72 8.89 7.19
N SER A 11 67.99 8.42 6.19
CA SER A 11 66.64 8.88 5.86
C SER A 11 65.65 8.36 6.91
N PHE A 12 65.13 9.25 7.77
CA PHE A 12 64.04 8.94 8.69
C PHE A 12 62.71 9.22 8.00
N ALA A 13 61.92 8.17 7.75
CA ALA A 13 60.59 8.31 7.18
C ALA A 13 59.67 9.11 8.14
N PRO A 14 58.94 10.16 7.67
CA PRO A 14 58.16 11.08 8.50
C PRO A 14 57.06 10.40 9.33
N ALA A 15 56.61 9.21 8.92
CA ALA A 15 55.58 8.43 9.62
C ALA A 15 55.98 7.98 11.03
N ARG A 16 57.28 7.82 11.33
CA ARG A 16 57.74 7.31 12.64
C ARG A 16 57.69 8.35 13.77
N MET A 17 57.61 9.64 13.45
CA MET A 17 57.51 10.73 14.44
C MET A 17 56.05 11.16 14.70
N ILE A 18 55.11 10.83 13.81
CA ILE A 18 53.71 11.23 13.93
C ILE A 18 52.98 10.43 15.03
N ILE A 19 53.29 9.14 15.16
CA ILE A 19 52.67 8.25 16.14
C ILE A 19 52.89 8.72 17.60
N PRO A 20 54.11 9.02 18.06
CA PRO A 20 54.31 9.50 19.43
C PRO A 20 53.69 10.89 19.66
N ILE A 21 53.68 11.77 18.66
CA ILE A 21 53.04 13.09 18.76
C ILE A 21 51.53 12.94 18.93
N LEU A 22 50.88 12.06 18.16
CA LEU A 22 49.45 11.78 18.30
C LEU A 22 49.12 11.15 19.66
N MET A 23 49.97 10.27 20.19
CA MET A 23 49.76 9.73 21.55
C MET A 23 49.87 10.81 22.62
N VAL A 24 50.82 11.75 22.51
CA VAL A 24 50.92 12.87 23.44
C VAL A 24 49.71 13.79 23.31
N LEU A 25 49.23 14.03 22.09
CA LEU A 25 48.02 14.84 21.83
C LEU A 25 46.77 14.19 22.43
N THR A 26 46.56 12.88 22.23
CA THR A 26 45.40 12.18 22.79
C THR A 26 45.44 12.12 24.32
N TRP A 27 46.63 11.96 24.91
CA TRP A 27 46.82 12.01 26.35
C TRP A 27 46.55 13.42 26.92
N TYR A 28 47.00 14.46 26.21
CA TYR A 28 46.71 15.84 26.55
C TYR A 28 45.22 16.17 26.47
N LEU A 29 44.54 15.76 25.39
CA LEU A 29 43.10 15.95 25.21
C LEU A 29 42.27 15.18 26.24
N GLY A 30 42.67 13.95 26.60
CA GLY A 30 42.02 13.18 27.66
C GLY A 30 42.14 13.84 29.04
N ARG A 31 43.31 14.43 29.33
CA ARG A 31 43.51 15.22 30.55
C ARG A 31 42.70 16.52 30.55
N LEU A 32 42.54 17.15 29.38
CA LEU A 32 41.68 18.32 29.23
C LEU A 32 40.22 17.95 29.49
N HIS A 33 39.73 16.84 28.91
CA HIS A 33 38.36 16.37 29.09
C HIS A 33 38.02 16.14 30.57
N SER A 34 38.88 15.43 31.32
CA SER A 34 38.63 15.16 32.74
C SER A 34 38.63 16.42 33.62
N GLN A 35 39.32 17.47 33.20
CA GLN A 35 39.34 18.75 33.92
C GLN A 35 38.12 19.63 33.60
N TYR A 36 37.63 19.61 32.36
CA TYR A 36 36.53 20.48 31.94
C TYR A 36 35.14 19.85 32.08
N GLU A 37 35.02 18.52 32.08
CA GLU A 37 33.75 17.80 32.28
C GLU A 37 32.97 18.27 33.53
N PRO A 38 33.54 18.31 34.75
CA PRO A 38 32.78 18.71 35.94
C PRO A 38 32.32 20.19 35.90
N ILE A 39 33.07 21.05 35.21
CA ILE A 39 32.76 22.48 35.07
C ILE A 39 31.61 22.68 34.07
N VAL A 40 31.61 21.95 32.96
CA VAL A 40 30.54 22.03 31.96
C VAL A 40 29.26 21.43 32.51
N VAL A 41 29.33 20.27 33.15
CA VAL A 41 28.16 19.60 33.73
C VAL A 41 27.49 20.48 34.79
N SER A 42 28.26 21.12 35.68
CA SER A 42 27.70 22.02 36.71
C SER A 42 27.08 23.30 36.13
N LYS A 43 27.66 23.86 35.05
CA LYS A 43 27.09 25.04 34.38
C LYS A 43 25.80 24.70 33.62
N VAL A 44 25.76 23.54 32.97
CA VAL A 44 24.56 23.09 32.23
C VAL A 44 23.45 22.70 33.20
N SER A 45 23.74 21.96 34.27
CA SER A 45 22.73 21.55 35.25
C SER A 45 22.10 22.75 35.95
N SER A 46 22.89 23.74 36.35
CA SER A 46 22.39 24.97 36.99
C SER A 46 21.47 25.78 36.07
N ARG A 47 21.80 25.91 34.79
CA ARG A 47 20.91 26.55 33.80
C ARG A 47 19.62 25.78 33.59
N LEU A 48 19.67 24.46 33.60
CA LEU A 48 18.51 23.59 33.43
C LEU A 48 17.58 23.66 34.64
N GLU A 49 18.12 23.73 35.85
CA GLU A 49 17.35 23.95 37.08
C GLU A 49 16.74 25.35 37.15
N GLU A 50 17.46 26.38 36.72
CA GLU A 50 16.96 27.76 36.61
C GLU A 50 15.78 27.83 35.63
N ALA A 51 15.91 27.22 34.44
CA ALA A 51 14.85 27.10 33.46
C ALA A 51 13.63 26.33 34.01
N ARG A 52 13.87 25.24 34.74
CA ARG A 52 12.80 24.44 35.37
C ARG A 52 12.02 25.24 36.41
N LYS A 53 12.67 26.16 37.14
CA LYS A 53 12.00 27.04 38.11
C LYS A 53 11.20 28.16 37.45
N THR A 54 11.58 28.58 36.23
CA THR A 54 10.84 29.62 35.47
C THR A 54 9.63 29.08 34.71
N ILE A 55 9.48 27.76 34.57
CA ILE A 55 8.28 27.19 33.96
C ILE A 55 7.17 27.17 35.02
N PRO A 56 6.10 27.98 34.86
CA PRO A 56 4.97 27.91 35.77
C PRO A 56 4.33 26.52 35.68
N ASN A 57 4.11 25.88 36.83
CA ASN A 57 3.34 24.65 36.91
C ASN A 57 1.87 24.99 36.71
N ILE A 58 1.45 25.12 35.45
CA ILE A 58 0.03 25.30 35.10
C ILE A 58 -0.61 23.92 35.21
N LYS A 59 -1.21 23.65 36.37
CA LYS A 59 -2.18 22.56 36.49
C LYS A 59 -3.45 23.02 35.77
N LEU A 60 -3.64 22.56 34.54
CA LEU A 60 -4.95 22.63 33.90
C LEU A 60 -5.87 21.61 34.57
N ASP A 61 -6.61 22.06 35.58
CA ASP A 61 -7.73 21.33 36.13
C ASP A 61 -8.91 21.48 35.16
N TRP A 62 -8.91 20.68 34.09
CA TRP A 62 -10.11 20.48 33.29
C TRP A 62 -11.15 19.82 34.22
N PRO A 63 -12.36 20.37 34.38
CA PRO A 63 -13.41 19.70 35.12
C PRO A 63 -13.74 18.41 34.38
N ILE A 64 -13.21 17.30 34.87
CA ILE A 64 -13.54 15.96 34.40
C ILE A 64 -14.99 15.73 34.83
N LEU A 65 -15.93 15.99 33.92
CA LEU A 65 -17.26 15.40 33.99
C LEU A 65 -17.06 13.90 34.22
N PRO A 66 -17.86 13.25 35.10
CA PRO A 66 -17.68 11.82 35.40
C PRO A 66 -17.51 11.09 34.08
N ALA A 67 -16.39 10.36 33.93
CA ALA A 67 -15.87 9.86 32.66
C ALA A 67 -16.96 9.17 31.82
N GLU A 68 -17.72 9.98 31.08
CA GLU A 68 -18.69 9.50 30.13
C GLU A 68 -17.88 8.82 29.05
N ASP A 69 -18.32 7.61 28.72
CA ASP A 69 -17.72 6.83 27.67
C ASP A 69 -17.62 7.69 26.40
N PRO A 70 -16.42 7.98 25.88
CA PRO A 70 -16.25 8.91 24.75
C PRO A 70 -16.98 8.42 23.50
N ARG A 71 -17.34 7.12 23.46
CA ARG A 71 -18.11 6.47 22.40
C ARG A 71 -19.53 7.03 22.25
N ILE A 72 -20.09 7.66 23.30
CA ILE A 72 -21.43 8.28 23.29
C ILE A 72 -21.51 9.47 22.32
N ALA A 73 -20.36 10.07 21.96
CA ALA A 73 -20.33 11.17 21.00
C ALA A 73 -20.67 10.77 19.55
N PHE A 74 -20.76 9.47 19.27
CA PHE A 74 -20.97 8.92 17.92
C PHE A 74 -22.26 8.12 17.83
N ASN A 75 -22.70 7.84 16.60
CA ASN A 75 -23.89 7.05 16.37
C ASN A 75 -23.61 5.56 16.64
N SER A 76 -24.27 4.98 17.63
CA SER A 76 -24.09 3.56 18.00
C SER A 76 -24.56 2.58 16.91
N SER A 77 -25.43 3.02 16.00
CA SER A 77 -25.97 2.18 14.93
C SER A 77 -25.03 2.05 13.73
N LYS A 78 -23.98 2.88 13.61
CA LYS A 78 -23.09 2.94 12.45
C LYS A 78 -21.66 2.59 12.81
N LEU A 79 -21.13 1.53 12.20
CA LEU A 79 -19.80 1.01 12.49
C LEU A 79 -19.02 0.70 11.22
N ALA A 80 -17.83 1.27 11.07
CA ALA A 80 -16.84 0.83 10.11
C ALA A 80 -15.92 -0.21 10.75
N ILE A 81 -15.70 -1.34 10.08
CA ILE A 81 -14.92 -2.46 10.62
C ILE A 81 -13.81 -2.88 9.66
N LEU A 82 -12.61 -3.09 10.23
CA LEU A 82 -11.45 -3.66 9.58
C LEU A 82 -10.96 -4.86 10.39
N ILE A 83 -10.84 -6.02 9.74
CA ILE A 83 -10.39 -7.27 10.36
C ILE A 83 -9.08 -7.68 9.68
N GLU A 84 -7.96 -7.60 10.39
CA GLU A 84 -6.65 -7.94 9.84
C GLU A 84 -5.71 -8.51 10.91
N ALA A 85 -5.40 -9.80 10.77
CA ALA A 85 -4.50 -10.51 11.69
C ALA A 85 -3.02 -10.20 11.44
N ARG A 86 -2.65 -9.73 10.24
CA ARG A 86 -1.27 -9.43 9.88
C ARG A 86 -0.89 -8.01 10.29
N SER A 87 0.33 -7.85 10.79
CA SER A 87 0.88 -6.52 11.07
C SER A 87 1.40 -5.90 9.77
N LEU A 88 0.58 -5.07 9.12
CA LEU A 88 0.92 -4.40 7.85
C LEU A 88 1.22 -2.91 8.09
N PRO A 89 2.29 -2.35 7.52
CA PRO A 89 2.75 -0.99 7.82
C PRO A 89 1.79 0.10 7.33
N HIS A 90 0.94 -0.19 6.35
CA HIS A 90 -0.01 0.76 5.79
C HIS A 90 -1.35 0.79 6.53
N LEU A 91 -1.60 -0.08 7.53
CA LEU A 91 -2.87 -0.07 8.28
C LEU A 91 -3.12 1.26 9.00
N PRO A 92 -2.15 1.86 9.76
CA PRO A 92 -2.40 3.14 10.40
C PRO A 92 -2.79 4.27 9.43
N PRO A 93 -2.06 4.55 8.33
CA PRO A 93 -2.49 5.58 7.39
C PRO A 93 -3.81 5.22 6.69
N LEU A 94 -4.06 3.95 6.34
CA LEU A 94 -5.33 3.50 5.78
C LEU A 94 -6.50 3.80 6.72
N MET A 95 -6.40 3.43 7.99
CA MET A 95 -7.46 3.67 8.98
C MET A 95 -7.74 5.16 9.17
N LEU A 96 -6.69 5.98 9.24
CA LEU A 96 -6.84 7.43 9.38
C LEU A 96 -7.47 8.06 8.14
N HIS A 97 -7.10 7.59 6.95
CA HIS A 97 -7.74 8.00 5.69
C HIS A 97 -9.23 7.67 5.71
N MET A 98 -9.58 6.41 6.01
CA MET A 98 -10.97 5.98 6.07
C MET A 98 -11.77 6.78 7.11
N MET A 99 -11.20 7.09 8.28
CA MET A 99 -11.85 7.95 9.28
C MET A 99 -12.07 9.39 8.83
N ALA A 100 -11.26 9.88 7.89
CA ALA A 100 -11.41 11.22 7.33
C ALA A 100 -12.45 11.29 6.22
N VAL A 101 -12.64 10.20 5.45
CA VAL A 101 -13.59 10.12 4.32
C VAL A 101 -14.99 9.71 4.78
N VAL A 102 -15.09 8.73 5.68
CA VAL A 102 -16.39 8.26 6.20
C VAL A 102 -17.01 9.33 7.10
N PRO A 103 -18.35 9.54 7.08
CA PRO A 103 -18.99 10.57 7.87
C PRO A 103 -18.61 10.54 9.37
N PRO A 104 -18.49 11.72 10.01
CA PRO A 104 -17.86 11.84 11.32
C PRO A 104 -18.65 11.18 12.46
N ASP A 105 -19.92 10.85 12.27
CA ASP A 105 -20.77 10.15 13.23
C ASP A 105 -20.53 8.63 13.29
N TRP A 106 -19.84 8.05 12.31
CA TRP A 106 -19.49 6.62 12.30
C TRP A 106 -18.41 6.29 13.32
N ARG A 107 -18.51 5.14 13.98
CA ARG A 107 -17.40 4.59 14.79
C ARG A 107 -16.55 3.64 13.96
N PHE A 108 -15.33 3.41 14.40
CA PHE A 108 -14.39 2.47 13.79
C PHE A 108 -14.00 1.38 14.77
N LEU A 109 -13.96 0.15 14.29
CA LEU A 109 -13.49 -1.02 15.03
C LEU A 109 -12.43 -1.74 14.22
N PHE A 110 -11.25 -1.86 14.80
CA PHE A 110 -10.19 -2.70 14.30
C PHE A 110 -10.14 -4.00 15.09
N ILE A 111 -10.25 -5.11 14.38
CA ILE A 111 -10.09 -6.44 14.95
C ILE A 111 -8.79 -7.03 14.42
N GLY A 112 -7.85 -7.31 15.32
CA GLY A 112 -6.53 -7.81 14.94
C GLY A 112 -5.98 -8.84 15.90
N SER A 113 -4.87 -9.47 15.49
CA SER A 113 -4.01 -10.23 16.39
C SER A 113 -3.27 -9.28 17.34
N ASN A 114 -2.68 -9.82 18.40
CA ASN A 114 -1.82 -9.06 19.29
C ASN A 114 -0.68 -8.34 18.52
N GLU A 115 -0.04 -9.01 17.56
CA GLU A 115 1.04 -8.43 16.75
C GLU A 115 0.54 -7.28 15.85
N SER A 116 -0.65 -7.43 15.28
CA SER A 116 -1.26 -6.40 14.43
C SER A 116 -1.69 -5.18 15.24
N ILE A 117 -2.33 -5.40 16.40
CA ILE A 117 -2.73 -4.33 17.34
C ILE A 117 -1.51 -3.58 17.86
N ILE A 118 -0.42 -4.28 18.20
CA ILE A 118 0.83 -3.63 18.61
C ILE A 118 1.38 -2.76 17.46
N GLY A 119 1.37 -3.25 16.22
CA GLY A 119 1.81 -2.47 15.06
C GLY A 119 0.99 -1.21 14.85
N VAL A 120 -0.34 -1.32 14.92
CA VAL A 120 -1.27 -0.20 14.70
C VAL A 120 -1.23 0.81 15.85
N SER A 121 -1.23 0.33 17.09
CA SER A 121 -1.26 1.18 18.29
C SER A 121 0.02 1.98 18.53
N GLN A 122 1.12 1.70 17.83
CA GLN A 122 2.35 2.51 17.92
C GLN A 122 2.17 3.93 17.36
N ALA A 123 1.27 4.12 16.39
CA ALA A 123 1.01 5.43 15.80
C ALA A 123 0.28 6.35 16.79
N TYR A 124 0.83 7.55 17.02
CA TYR A 124 0.23 8.53 17.95
C TYR A 124 -1.17 8.97 17.53
N SER A 125 -1.38 9.15 16.22
CA SER A 125 -2.67 9.49 15.64
C SER A 125 -3.74 8.43 15.94
N ILE A 126 -3.40 7.14 15.85
CA ILE A 126 -4.30 6.04 16.23
C ILE A 126 -4.65 6.09 17.71
N LYS A 127 -3.66 6.27 18.60
CA LYS A 127 -3.92 6.42 20.04
C LYS A 127 -4.86 7.58 20.33
N HIS A 128 -4.71 8.70 19.63
CA HIS A 128 -5.61 9.83 19.76
C HIS A 128 -7.05 9.46 19.36
N GLN A 129 -7.24 8.73 18.26
CA GLN A 129 -8.57 8.24 17.83
C GLN A 129 -9.20 7.28 18.85
N GLN A 130 -8.40 6.50 19.57
CA GLN A 130 -8.88 5.67 20.69
C GLN A 130 -9.33 6.50 21.89
N VAL A 131 -8.55 7.52 22.27
CA VAL A 131 -8.87 8.39 23.42
C VAL A 131 -10.18 9.14 23.19
N ILE A 132 -10.45 9.58 21.95
CA ILE A 132 -11.71 10.25 21.63
C ILE A 132 -12.88 9.30 21.41
N GLY A 133 -12.68 7.97 21.48
CA GLY A 133 -13.74 6.96 21.31
C GLY A 133 -14.16 6.69 19.85
N LYS A 134 -13.46 7.28 18.87
CA LYS A 134 -13.73 7.08 17.44
C LYS A 134 -13.28 5.70 16.96
N LEU A 135 -12.16 5.20 17.49
CA LEU A 135 -11.55 3.92 17.10
C LEU A 135 -11.39 2.99 18.31
N ASP A 136 -11.88 1.77 18.20
CA ASP A 136 -11.55 0.69 19.14
C ASP A 136 -10.57 -0.31 18.47
N LEU A 137 -9.55 -0.75 19.21
CA LEU A 137 -8.67 -1.85 18.81
C LEU A 137 -8.97 -3.05 19.70
N VAL A 138 -9.40 -4.16 19.13
CA VAL A 138 -9.88 -5.32 19.88
C VAL A 138 -9.27 -6.61 19.36
N GLU A 139 -8.81 -7.45 20.29
CA GLU A 139 -8.52 -8.86 20.03
C GLU A 139 -9.77 -9.69 20.37
N LEU A 140 -10.18 -10.58 19.47
CA LEU A 140 -11.37 -11.39 19.69
C LEU A 140 -11.14 -12.46 20.77
N PRO A 141 -12.12 -12.68 21.66
CA PRO A 141 -12.06 -13.78 22.60
C PRO A 141 -12.23 -15.14 21.87
N LEU A 142 -11.76 -16.21 22.52
CA LEU A 142 -12.07 -17.57 22.10
C LEU A 142 -13.60 -17.78 22.10
N PRO A 143 -14.17 -18.54 21.13
CA PRO A 143 -13.51 -19.44 20.18
C PRO A 143 -13.20 -18.80 18.81
N TRP A 144 -13.43 -17.50 18.64
CA TRP A 144 -13.22 -16.85 17.34
C TRP A 144 -11.73 -16.76 17.00
N ASN A 145 -11.44 -16.91 15.71
CA ASN A 145 -10.11 -16.84 15.16
C ASN A 145 -10.18 -16.03 13.86
N ILE A 146 -9.09 -15.34 13.50
CA ILE A 146 -8.97 -14.53 12.28
C ILE A 146 -7.65 -14.79 11.52
N SER A 147 -6.90 -15.85 11.86
CA SER A 147 -5.60 -16.15 11.25
C SER A 147 -5.65 -16.51 9.77
N SER A 148 -6.82 -16.87 9.23
CA SER A 148 -7.02 -17.23 7.81
C SER A 148 -8.27 -16.56 7.26
N LYS A 149 -8.35 -16.41 5.93
CA LYS A 149 -9.55 -15.89 5.25
C LYS A 149 -10.80 -16.69 5.63
N GLU A 150 -10.72 -18.01 5.67
CA GLU A 150 -11.83 -18.87 6.12
C GLU A 150 -12.26 -18.58 7.55
N ASN A 151 -11.33 -18.36 8.47
CA ASN A 151 -11.67 -18.04 9.85
C ASN A 151 -12.45 -16.71 9.95
N VAL A 152 -12.09 -15.71 9.13
CA VAL A 152 -12.86 -14.47 8.99
C VAL A 152 -14.25 -14.73 8.41
N PHE A 153 -14.37 -15.59 7.39
CA PHE A 153 -15.69 -15.97 6.84
C PHE A 153 -16.58 -16.66 7.87
N ARG A 154 -16.02 -17.52 8.72
CA ARG A 154 -16.73 -18.18 9.82
C ARG A 154 -17.18 -17.19 10.88
N LEU A 155 -16.36 -16.19 11.21
CA LEU A 155 -16.73 -15.10 12.11
C LEU A 155 -17.91 -14.29 11.57
N LEU A 156 -17.83 -13.86 10.31
CA LEU A 156 -18.86 -13.03 9.66
C LEU A 156 -20.17 -13.78 9.40
N THR A 157 -20.16 -15.11 9.47
CA THR A 157 -21.36 -15.96 9.35
C THR A 157 -21.85 -16.51 10.70
N ASP A 158 -21.28 -16.07 11.81
CA ASP A 158 -21.70 -16.44 13.16
C ASP A 158 -22.68 -15.38 13.71
N SER A 159 -23.91 -15.78 14.05
CA SER A 159 -24.91 -14.84 14.58
C SER A 159 -24.48 -14.21 15.92
N ARG A 160 -23.70 -14.94 16.73
CA ARG A 160 -23.20 -14.47 18.03
C ARG A 160 -22.29 -13.26 17.90
N PHE A 161 -21.59 -13.13 16.78
CA PHE A 161 -20.76 -11.96 16.50
C PHE A 161 -21.62 -10.67 16.46
N TYR A 162 -22.82 -10.74 15.87
CA TYR A 162 -23.72 -9.60 15.79
C TYR A 162 -24.54 -9.40 17.07
N ASP A 163 -24.94 -10.49 17.73
CA ASP A 163 -25.80 -10.42 18.93
C ASP A 163 -25.03 -10.06 20.20
N GLU A 164 -23.88 -10.68 20.41
CA GLU A 164 -23.11 -10.56 21.65
C GLU A 164 -22.01 -9.50 21.54
N PHE A 165 -21.32 -9.43 20.40
CA PHE A 165 -20.12 -8.60 20.24
C PHE A 165 -20.41 -7.22 19.62
N LEU A 166 -21.40 -7.11 18.73
CA LEU A 166 -21.81 -5.84 18.10
C LEU A 166 -23.26 -5.41 18.43
N PRO A 167 -23.64 -5.32 19.72
CA PRO A 167 -25.01 -4.98 20.08
C PRO A 167 -25.38 -3.56 19.65
N GLY A 168 -26.55 -3.41 19.02
CA GLY A 168 -27.11 -2.12 18.64
C GLY A 168 -26.59 -1.52 17.33
N VAL A 169 -25.66 -2.20 16.66
CA VAL A 169 -25.19 -1.82 15.31
C VAL A 169 -26.23 -2.24 14.28
N GLU A 170 -26.63 -1.31 13.41
CA GLU A 170 -27.53 -1.58 12.28
C GLU A 170 -26.78 -1.57 10.95
N TRP A 171 -25.76 -0.72 10.83
CA TRP A 171 -24.99 -0.49 9.61
C TRP A 171 -23.52 -0.81 9.83
N ILE A 172 -22.99 -1.71 9.00
CA ILE A 172 -21.58 -2.08 8.98
C ILE A 172 -20.97 -1.68 7.65
N LEU A 173 -19.99 -0.80 7.68
CA LEU A 173 -19.07 -0.55 6.56
C LEU A 173 -17.84 -1.44 6.78
N LYS A 174 -17.81 -2.59 6.12
CA LYS A 174 -16.65 -3.47 6.11
C LYS A 174 -15.67 -2.99 5.05
N TYR A 175 -14.39 -2.89 5.41
CA TYR A 175 -13.29 -2.67 4.47
C TYR A 175 -12.11 -3.56 4.84
N GLU A 176 -11.30 -3.93 3.85
CA GLU A 176 -10.08 -4.72 4.05
C GLU A 176 -8.82 -3.86 3.88
N HIS A 177 -7.66 -4.46 4.17
CA HIS A 177 -6.34 -3.81 4.02
C HIS A 177 -6.03 -3.32 2.60
N ASP A 178 -6.74 -3.85 1.61
CA ASP A 178 -6.63 -3.63 0.18
C ASP A 178 -7.92 -2.99 -0.40
N SER A 179 -8.67 -2.30 0.47
CA SER A 179 -9.86 -1.53 0.14
C SER A 179 -9.67 -0.06 0.50
N ILE A 180 -10.15 0.86 -0.32
CA ILE A 180 -10.09 2.29 -0.02
C ILE A 180 -11.27 3.08 -0.58
N LEU A 181 -11.71 4.10 0.17
CA LEU A 181 -12.70 5.09 -0.29
C LEU A 181 -11.99 6.31 -0.86
N CYS A 182 -12.58 6.91 -1.90
CA CYS A 182 -12.00 8.03 -2.61
C CYS A 182 -12.51 9.37 -2.07
N THR A 183 -11.59 10.23 -1.64
CA THR A 183 -11.84 11.60 -1.15
C THR A 183 -12.48 12.51 -2.19
N ASN A 184 -12.22 12.25 -3.47
CA ASN A 184 -12.78 13.01 -4.59
C ASN A 184 -14.19 12.56 -4.99
N SER A 185 -14.74 11.55 -4.30
CA SER A 185 -16.11 11.10 -4.54
C SER A 185 -17.11 12.19 -4.19
N GLU A 186 -18.07 12.41 -5.08
CA GLU A 186 -19.15 13.40 -4.92
C GLU A 186 -20.27 12.89 -3.98
N ILE A 187 -20.23 11.59 -3.64
CA ILE A 187 -21.23 10.90 -2.81
C ILE A 187 -20.64 10.47 -1.47
N SER A 188 -21.50 10.39 -0.45
CA SER A 188 -21.16 9.97 0.90
C SER A 188 -21.51 8.50 1.15
N VAL A 189 -20.90 7.87 2.15
CA VAL A 189 -21.30 6.53 2.60
C VAL A 189 -22.75 6.53 3.09
N ASP A 190 -23.21 7.63 3.68
CA ASP A 190 -24.57 7.75 4.20
C ASP A 190 -25.64 7.70 3.09
N ASP A 191 -25.30 8.06 1.85
CA ASP A 191 -26.22 8.01 0.70
C ASP A 191 -26.60 6.57 0.33
N TRP A 192 -25.87 5.59 0.85
CA TRP A 192 -26.09 4.16 0.62
C TRP A 192 -26.90 3.47 1.73
N LEU A 193 -27.28 4.17 2.79
CA LEU A 193 -28.02 3.60 3.93
C LEU A 193 -29.47 3.20 3.61
N ASP A 194 -29.95 3.46 2.39
CA ASP A 194 -31.23 2.94 1.92
C ASP A 194 -31.13 1.50 1.37
N TRP A 195 -29.91 0.99 1.16
CA TRP A 195 -29.61 -0.35 0.68
C TRP A 195 -29.35 -1.29 1.84
N ASP A 196 -29.85 -2.53 1.79
CA ASP A 196 -29.55 -3.52 2.82
C ASP A 196 -28.15 -4.16 2.62
N TRP A 197 -27.67 -4.17 1.38
CA TRP A 197 -26.33 -4.65 1.04
C TRP A 197 -25.82 -4.03 -0.26
N THR A 198 -24.63 -3.43 -0.24
CA THR A 198 -23.89 -2.98 -1.43
C THR A 198 -22.39 -3.18 -1.22
N GLY A 199 -21.63 -3.42 -2.28
CA GLY A 199 -20.22 -3.75 -2.20
C GLY A 199 -19.47 -3.43 -3.48
N ALA A 200 -18.33 -4.10 -3.67
CA ALA A 200 -17.54 -3.93 -4.86
C ALA A 200 -18.14 -4.72 -6.04
N ALA A 201 -18.32 -4.03 -7.17
CA ALA A 201 -18.71 -4.68 -8.42
C ALA A 201 -17.53 -5.46 -9.03
N ARG A 202 -17.82 -6.67 -9.53
CA ARG A 202 -16.88 -7.56 -10.22
C ARG A 202 -17.45 -7.95 -11.59
N TYR A 203 -16.58 -8.19 -12.56
CA TYR A 203 -16.94 -8.99 -13.73
C TYR A 203 -16.75 -10.45 -13.35
N VAL A 204 -17.80 -11.26 -13.46
CA VAL A 204 -17.61 -12.72 -13.53
C VAL A 204 -17.87 -13.13 -14.95
N LEU A 205 -16.81 -13.60 -15.60
CA LEU A 205 -16.98 -14.40 -16.81
C LEU A 205 -17.78 -15.63 -16.39
N MET A 206 -19.01 -15.73 -16.87
CA MET A 206 -19.88 -16.89 -16.70
C MET A 206 -19.29 -18.07 -17.47
N ILE A 207 -18.19 -18.63 -16.95
CA ILE A 207 -17.57 -19.87 -17.39
C ILE A 207 -17.44 -20.77 -16.17
N ASP A 208 -18.58 -21.22 -15.65
CA ASP A 208 -18.56 -22.38 -14.77
C ASP A 208 -17.92 -23.56 -15.52
N THR A 209 -16.82 -24.00 -14.93
CA THR A 209 -15.86 -25.04 -15.29
C THR A 209 -16.47 -26.34 -15.82
N PHE A 210 -17.00 -26.39 -17.05
CA PHE A 210 -17.34 -27.66 -17.70
C PHE A 210 -17.48 -27.65 -19.24
N ILE A 211 -16.69 -26.93 -20.04
CA ILE A 211 -16.59 -27.26 -21.49
C ILE A 211 -15.15 -27.29 -21.98
N ILE A 212 -14.74 -28.52 -22.26
CA ILE A 212 -13.54 -29.02 -22.91
C ILE A 212 -13.41 -28.47 -24.34
N SER A 213 -12.24 -27.92 -24.65
CA SER A 213 -11.59 -27.87 -25.98
C SER A 213 -12.48 -27.62 -27.22
N VAL A 214 -13.00 -26.40 -27.39
CA VAL A 214 -13.48 -25.97 -28.72
C VAL A 214 -13.02 -24.53 -29.01
N PRO A 215 -12.07 -24.31 -29.93
CA PRO A 215 -11.55 -22.97 -30.24
C PRO A 215 -12.62 -22.01 -30.82
N TYR A 216 -13.74 -22.54 -31.29
CA TYR A 216 -14.88 -21.75 -31.79
C TYR A 216 -15.78 -21.13 -30.70
N LEU A 217 -15.61 -21.50 -29.42
CA LEU A 217 -16.42 -21.00 -28.31
C LEU A 217 -15.87 -19.72 -27.65
N ILE A 218 -14.63 -19.32 -27.96
CA ILE A 218 -14.03 -18.07 -27.46
C ILE A 218 -14.83 -16.85 -27.94
N ALA A 219 -15.33 -16.89 -29.18
CA ALA A 219 -16.17 -15.82 -29.74
C ALA A 219 -17.58 -15.76 -29.12
N TYR A 220 -18.14 -16.89 -28.66
CA TYR A 220 -19.44 -16.92 -27.98
C TYR A 220 -19.32 -16.55 -26.48
N ALA A 221 -18.20 -16.87 -25.84
CA ALA A 221 -17.88 -16.42 -24.48
C ALA A 221 -17.69 -14.88 -24.43
N TYR A 222 -17.13 -14.28 -25.48
CA TYR A 222 -17.05 -12.82 -25.64
C TYR A 222 -18.42 -12.13 -25.72
N PHE A 223 -19.45 -12.82 -26.23
CA PHE A 223 -20.79 -12.26 -26.40
C PHE A 223 -21.70 -12.45 -25.17
N SER A 224 -21.32 -13.30 -24.21
CA SER A 224 -22.07 -13.52 -22.98
C SER A 224 -21.34 -12.93 -21.76
N MET A 225 -20.94 -11.65 -21.85
CA MET A 225 -20.61 -10.83 -20.67
C MET A 225 -21.88 -10.59 -19.86
N GLY A 226 -22.28 -11.60 -19.09
CA GLY A 226 -23.32 -11.44 -18.08
C GLY A 226 -22.73 -10.67 -16.91
N HIS A 227 -23.16 -9.43 -16.71
CA HIS A 227 -23.01 -8.79 -15.40
C HIS A 227 -23.57 -9.76 -14.35
N GLU A 228 -22.78 -10.09 -13.32
CA GLU A 228 -23.38 -10.74 -12.16
C GLU A 228 -24.49 -9.83 -11.63
N ARG A 229 -25.62 -10.45 -11.31
CA ARG A 229 -26.82 -9.76 -10.84
C ARG A 229 -26.70 -9.36 -9.36
N PHE A 230 -25.47 -9.25 -8.86
CA PHE A 230 -25.13 -8.90 -7.49
C PHE A 230 -23.83 -8.08 -7.51
N SER A 231 -23.85 -6.89 -6.93
CA SER A 231 -22.72 -5.97 -6.82
C SER A 231 -22.41 -5.69 -5.36
N GLY A 232 -22.30 -6.77 -4.59
CA GLY A 232 -22.15 -6.76 -3.14
C GLY A 232 -20.88 -7.44 -2.64
N TYR A 233 -19.92 -7.70 -3.51
CA TYR A 233 -18.78 -8.56 -3.18
C TYR A 233 -17.64 -7.83 -2.46
N GLY A 234 -16.80 -8.63 -1.82
CA GLY A 234 -15.43 -8.29 -1.51
C GLY A 234 -15.15 -7.60 -0.19
N GLY A 235 -13.98 -6.96 -0.18
CA GLY A 235 -13.38 -6.33 0.98
C GLY A 235 -14.13 -5.09 1.44
N LEU A 236 -14.66 -4.31 0.49
CA LEU A 236 -15.35 -3.04 0.70
C LEU A 236 -16.87 -3.17 0.47
N SER A 237 -17.64 -3.20 1.56
CA SER A 237 -19.10 -3.35 1.49
C SER A 237 -19.83 -2.66 2.64
N LEU A 238 -21.01 -2.12 2.34
CA LEU A 238 -21.99 -1.64 3.31
C LEU A 238 -23.05 -2.71 3.52
N ARG A 239 -23.32 -3.06 4.78
CA ARG A 239 -24.14 -4.20 5.16
C ARG A 239 -25.10 -3.83 6.28
N ARG A 240 -26.35 -4.25 6.16
CA ARG A 240 -27.37 -4.08 7.20
C ARG A 240 -27.45 -5.29 8.12
N VAL A 241 -27.20 -5.07 9.41
CA VAL A 241 -27.10 -6.13 10.42
C VAL A 241 -28.44 -6.85 10.63
N SER A 242 -29.56 -6.13 10.60
CA SER A 242 -30.88 -6.74 10.72
C SER A 242 -31.18 -7.75 9.60
N VAL A 243 -30.70 -7.49 8.39
CA VAL A 243 -30.83 -8.40 7.23
C VAL A 243 -29.86 -9.57 7.31
N ILE A 244 -28.61 -9.32 7.73
CA ILE A 244 -27.64 -10.40 8.02
C ILE A 244 -28.25 -11.38 9.03
N LYS A 245 -28.73 -10.87 10.17
CA LYS A 245 -29.34 -11.69 11.22
C LYS A 245 -30.57 -12.44 10.73
N ARG A 246 -31.39 -11.82 9.86
CA ARG A 246 -32.53 -12.49 9.22
C ARG A 246 -32.06 -13.73 8.45
N ILE A 247 -31.00 -13.62 7.64
CA ILE A 247 -30.43 -14.74 6.89
C ILE A 247 -29.86 -15.83 7.82
N LEU A 248 -29.04 -15.42 8.79
CA LEU A 248 -28.39 -16.33 9.74
C LEU A 248 -29.37 -17.08 10.64
N ASN A 249 -30.59 -16.56 10.83
CA ASN A 249 -31.63 -17.21 11.61
C ASN A 249 -32.24 -18.44 10.92
N PHE A 250 -32.22 -18.53 9.58
CA PHE A 250 -32.79 -19.66 8.85
C PHE A 250 -31.77 -20.46 8.04
N GLN A 251 -30.54 -19.97 7.85
CA GLN A 251 -29.46 -20.70 7.18
C GLN A 251 -28.12 -20.50 7.87
N ALA A 252 -27.31 -21.55 7.87
CA ALA A 252 -25.94 -21.52 8.35
C ALA A 252 -25.00 -21.85 7.19
N ARG A 253 -23.85 -21.16 7.14
CA ARG A 253 -22.78 -21.45 6.20
C ARG A 253 -22.03 -22.70 6.66
N PHE A 254 -21.66 -23.59 5.73
CA PHE A 254 -20.77 -24.69 6.02
C PHE A 254 -19.32 -24.20 6.05
N ASN A 255 -18.52 -24.69 7.01
CA ASN A 255 -17.09 -24.37 7.05
C ASN A 255 -16.40 -24.86 5.77
N ASP A 256 -15.35 -24.14 5.35
CA ASP A 256 -14.51 -24.48 4.20
C ASP A 256 -15.30 -24.63 2.89
N SER A 257 -16.41 -23.89 2.77
CA SER A 257 -17.25 -23.83 1.58
C SER A 257 -16.96 -22.57 0.76
N GLU A 258 -18.00 -21.95 0.18
CA GLU A 258 -17.89 -20.70 -0.55
C GLU A 258 -17.48 -19.52 0.35
N PRO A 259 -16.85 -18.45 -0.20
CA PRO A 259 -16.60 -17.19 0.49
C PRO A 259 -17.87 -16.59 1.12
N GLU A 260 -17.71 -15.84 2.22
CA GLU A 260 -18.83 -15.28 2.97
C GLU A 260 -19.71 -14.31 2.15
N ASP A 261 -19.07 -13.45 1.37
CA ASP A 261 -19.73 -12.47 0.51
C ASP A 261 -20.54 -13.14 -0.60
N GLU A 262 -19.99 -14.18 -1.24
CA GLU A 262 -20.70 -15.03 -2.21
C GLU A 262 -21.87 -15.77 -1.55
N TRP A 263 -21.64 -16.32 -0.36
CA TRP A 263 -22.65 -17.03 0.42
C TRP A 263 -23.85 -16.11 0.72
N PHE A 264 -23.60 -14.91 1.25
CA PHE A 264 -24.67 -13.94 1.50
C PHE A 264 -25.31 -13.44 0.21
N GLY A 265 -24.54 -13.19 -0.85
CA GLY A 265 -25.07 -12.70 -2.13
C GLY A 265 -26.17 -13.58 -2.70
N LYS A 266 -25.95 -14.90 -2.71
CA LYS A 266 -26.96 -15.89 -3.16
C LYS A 266 -28.26 -15.83 -2.36
N ARG A 267 -28.19 -15.47 -1.08
CA ARG A 267 -29.33 -15.45 -0.14
C ARG A 267 -30.05 -14.11 -0.15
N LEU A 268 -29.31 -13.02 -0.22
CA LEU A 268 -29.83 -11.66 -0.35
C LEU A 268 -30.67 -11.50 -1.61
N TRP A 269 -30.22 -12.11 -2.71
CA TRP A 269 -30.93 -12.05 -3.99
C TRP A 269 -32.37 -12.60 -3.94
N VAL A 270 -32.58 -13.67 -3.18
CA VAL A 270 -33.90 -14.32 -3.07
C VAL A 270 -34.69 -13.86 -1.84
N LEU A 271 -34.11 -12.98 -1.02
CA LEU A 271 -34.72 -12.55 0.24
C LEU A 271 -35.82 -11.51 -0.05
N PRO A 272 -37.09 -11.77 0.33
CA PRO A 272 -38.16 -10.81 0.10
C PRO A 272 -37.90 -9.50 0.85
N ASP A 273 -38.20 -8.38 0.17
CA ASP A 273 -38.06 -7.01 0.65
C ASP A 273 -36.62 -6.54 0.93
N ALA A 274 -35.61 -7.34 0.57
CA ALA A 274 -34.21 -6.95 0.69
C ALA A 274 -33.74 -6.13 -0.51
N LYS A 275 -33.13 -4.98 -0.25
CA LYS A 275 -32.51 -4.12 -1.26
C LYS A 275 -31.02 -4.43 -1.35
N ALA A 276 -30.68 -5.40 -2.20
CA ALA A 276 -29.30 -5.72 -2.52
C ALA A 276 -28.88 -5.07 -3.84
N ALA A 277 -27.70 -4.44 -3.86
CA ALA A 277 -27.11 -3.90 -5.08
C ALA A 277 -26.93 -5.00 -6.12
N SER A 278 -27.43 -4.76 -7.32
CA SER A 278 -27.46 -5.77 -8.41
C SER A 278 -26.78 -5.29 -9.69
N THR A 279 -26.59 -3.99 -9.84
CA THR A 279 -25.96 -3.37 -11.00
C THR A 279 -24.69 -2.62 -10.61
N LEU A 280 -23.86 -2.30 -11.61
CA LEU A 280 -22.64 -1.50 -11.43
C LEU A 280 -22.94 -0.09 -10.87
N ASP A 281 -24.10 0.48 -11.22
CA ASP A 281 -24.52 1.79 -10.73
C ASP A 281 -24.87 1.74 -9.23
N ASP A 282 -25.41 0.61 -8.77
CA ASP A 282 -25.76 0.34 -7.38
C ASP A 282 -24.55 -0.12 -6.52
N ALA A 283 -23.36 -0.19 -7.10
CA ALA A 283 -22.15 -0.58 -6.40
C ALA A 283 -21.47 0.63 -5.74
N ILE A 284 -21.25 0.53 -4.42
CA ILE A 284 -20.48 1.52 -3.66
C ILE A 284 -19.00 1.52 -4.08
N ALA A 285 -18.47 0.38 -4.51
CA ALA A 285 -17.08 0.24 -4.91
C ALA A 285 -16.93 -0.56 -6.20
N VAL A 286 -15.72 -0.58 -6.74
CA VAL A 286 -15.34 -1.45 -7.86
C VAL A 286 -14.13 -2.29 -7.50
N GLU A 287 -14.08 -3.51 -8.03
CA GLU A 287 -12.93 -4.41 -7.88
C GLU A 287 -12.25 -4.67 -9.22
N ASP A 288 -12.99 -5.25 -10.18
CA ASP A 288 -12.47 -5.65 -11.49
C ASP A 288 -13.24 -5.00 -12.66
N VAL A 289 -14.01 -3.96 -12.36
CA VAL A 289 -14.86 -3.24 -13.33
C VAL A 289 -14.47 -1.77 -13.35
N TYR A 290 -14.35 -1.19 -14.54
CA TYR A 290 -14.14 0.25 -14.66
C TYR A 290 -15.45 1.02 -14.46
N LYS A 291 -15.42 2.01 -13.57
CA LYS A 291 -16.42 3.06 -13.36
C LYS A 291 -15.64 4.37 -13.27
N GLU A 292 -16.13 5.43 -13.89
CA GLU A 292 -15.39 6.71 -14.02
C GLU A 292 -15.11 7.35 -12.65
N LYS A 293 -16.10 7.32 -11.74
CA LYS A 293 -16.00 7.94 -10.41
C LYS A 293 -16.68 7.08 -9.34
N PRO A 294 -16.10 5.92 -8.96
CA PRO A 294 -16.64 5.10 -7.89
C PRO A 294 -16.39 5.77 -6.54
N MET A 295 -17.19 5.43 -5.53
CA MET A 295 -16.97 5.90 -4.16
C MET A 295 -15.75 5.21 -3.52
N GLY A 296 -15.37 4.02 -3.99
CA GLY A 296 -14.13 3.38 -3.57
C GLY A 296 -13.68 2.25 -4.49
N TYR A 297 -12.53 1.70 -4.15
CA TYR A 297 -11.88 0.59 -4.85
C TYR A 297 -11.57 -0.53 -3.86
N HIS A 298 -11.70 -1.76 -4.32
CA HIS A 298 -11.19 -2.94 -3.65
C HIS A 298 -10.21 -3.64 -4.59
N VAL A 299 -8.91 -3.55 -4.30
CA VAL A 299 -7.85 -4.07 -5.17
C VAL A 299 -7.37 -5.39 -4.61
N ARG A 300 -7.91 -6.50 -5.12
CA ARG A 300 -7.63 -7.85 -4.60
C ARG A 300 -6.13 -8.07 -4.37
N GLU A 301 -5.81 -8.54 -3.17
CA GLU A 301 -4.46 -8.99 -2.81
C GLU A 301 -3.39 -7.90 -3.03
N GLY A 302 -3.77 -6.62 -2.89
CA GLY A 302 -2.84 -5.50 -2.94
C GLY A 302 -2.14 -5.35 -4.28
N SER A 303 -2.85 -5.62 -5.39
CA SER A 303 -2.36 -5.51 -6.79
C SER A 303 -1.56 -6.71 -7.31
N SER A 304 -1.53 -7.86 -6.62
CA SER A 304 -0.83 -9.07 -7.13
C SER A 304 -1.48 -9.66 -8.40
N ASN A 305 -2.79 -9.46 -8.56
CA ASN A 305 -3.58 -10.01 -9.66
C ASN A 305 -4.61 -8.96 -10.12
N LEU A 306 -4.14 -8.03 -10.94
CA LEU A 306 -4.99 -6.98 -11.51
C LEU A 306 -5.64 -7.46 -12.81
N ASN A 307 -6.93 -7.15 -12.96
CA ASN A 307 -7.65 -7.39 -14.20
C ASN A 307 -7.12 -6.49 -15.34
N GLU A 308 -6.65 -7.10 -16.44
CA GLU A 308 -6.11 -6.38 -17.61
C GLU A 308 -7.13 -5.42 -18.25
N TYR A 309 -8.42 -5.74 -18.24
CA TYR A 309 -9.44 -4.85 -18.78
C TYR A 309 -9.51 -3.54 -17.98
N MET A 310 -9.45 -3.59 -16.65
CA MET A 310 -9.50 -2.39 -15.83
C MET A 310 -8.14 -1.68 -15.76
N TRP A 311 -7.05 -2.46 -15.67
CA TRP A 311 -5.73 -1.96 -15.30
C TRP A 311 -4.69 -2.02 -16.41
N GLY A 312 -4.98 -2.55 -17.59
CA GLY A 312 -4.01 -2.72 -18.70
C GLY A 312 -3.70 -1.43 -19.47
N ASP A 313 -4.67 -0.51 -19.57
CA ASP A 313 -4.49 0.77 -20.26
C ASP A 313 -3.83 1.84 -19.37
N ALA A 314 -2.70 2.38 -19.82
CA ALA A 314 -1.97 3.44 -19.14
C ALA A 314 -2.78 4.73 -18.95
N ALA A 315 -3.58 5.11 -19.95
CA ALA A 315 -4.40 6.32 -19.87
C ALA A 315 -5.48 6.16 -18.79
N ARG A 316 -6.15 5.01 -18.76
CA ARG A 316 -7.11 4.65 -17.70
C ARG A 316 -6.48 4.59 -16.32
N ARG A 317 -5.32 3.95 -16.16
CA ARG A 317 -4.63 3.93 -14.86
C ARG A 317 -4.33 5.35 -14.37
N LYS A 318 -3.83 6.20 -15.27
CA LYS A 318 -3.57 7.61 -14.95
C LYS A 318 -4.82 8.33 -14.47
N GLU A 319 -5.95 8.17 -15.16
CA GLU A 319 -7.23 8.74 -14.75
C GLU A 319 -7.67 8.24 -13.36
N ILE A 320 -7.58 6.94 -13.11
CA ILE A 320 -7.91 6.33 -11.81
C ILE A 320 -7.06 6.94 -10.68
N PHE A 321 -5.75 7.07 -10.88
CA PHE A 321 -4.85 7.64 -9.88
C PHE A 321 -4.97 9.16 -9.72
N GLU A 322 -5.38 9.88 -10.78
CA GLU A 322 -5.72 11.30 -10.68
C GLU A 322 -7.02 11.51 -9.91
N TYR A 323 -8.01 10.62 -10.08
CA TYR A 323 -9.27 10.65 -9.35
C TYR A 323 -9.12 10.22 -7.88
N CYS A 324 -8.39 9.13 -7.63
CA CYS A 324 -8.25 8.50 -6.31
C CYS A 324 -6.76 8.24 -5.98
N PRO A 325 -5.95 9.29 -5.75
CA PRO A 325 -4.52 9.17 -5.46
C PRO A 325 -4.19 8.29 -4.24
N GLU A 326 -5.10 8.16 -3.28
CA GLU A 326 -5.02 7.32 -2.09
C GLU A 326 -4.88 5.82 -2.39
N LEU A 327 -5.27 5.37 -3.59
CA LEU A 327 -5.02 3.99 -4.05
C LEU A 327 -3.55 3.58 -3.91
N SER A 328 -2.64 4.55 -4.05
CA SER A 328 -1.21 4.37 -3.83
C SER A 328 -0.82 3.83 -2.44
N MET A 329 -1.69 3.97 -1.42
CA MET A 329 -1.45 3.45 -0.08
C MET A 329 -1.70 1.94 0.04
N ILE A 330 -2.52 1.37 -0.83
CA ILE A 330 -2.94 -0.03 -0.78
C ILE A 330 -2.39 -0.87 -1.93
N MET A 331 -1.88 -0.24 -2.99
CA MET A 331 -1.32 -0.90 -4.16
C MET A 331 0.21 -1.02 -4.07
N ASP A 332 0.74 -2.18 -4.45
CA ASP A 332 2.18 -2.35 -4.66
C ASP A 332 2.61 -1.71 -5.99
N MET A 333 2.94 -0.42 -5.93
CA MET A 333 3.32 0.35 -7.11
C MET A 333 4.83 0.36 -7.34
N LYS A 334 5.23 0.24 -8.61
CA LYS A 334 6.59 0.53 -9.06
C LYS A 334 6.69 1.99 -9.49
N LEU A 335 7.87 2.57 -9.31
CA LEU A 335 8.13 3.94 -9.75
C LEU A 335 8.33 3.96 -11.27
N GLU A 336 7.86 5.02 -11.93
CA GLU A 336 8.06 5.23 -13.38
C GLU A 336 9.55 5.13 -13.79
N ARG A 337 10.48 5.58 -12.94
CA ARG A 337 11.93 5.45 -13.17
C ARG A 337 12.46 4.01 -13.16
N GLN A 338 11.68 3.06 -12.66
CA GLN A 338 12.00 1.62 -12.63
C GLN A 338 11.40 0.88 -13.82
N ARG A 339 10.66 1.58 -14.70
CA ARG A 339 10.15 1.02 -15.96
C ARG A 339 11.32 0.65 -16.86
N CYS A 340 11.18 -0.47 -17.59
CA CYS A 340 12.16 -0.89 -18.57
C CYS A 340 12.12 0.06 -19.78
N PRO A 341 13.25 0.39 -20.44
CA PRO A 341 13.26 1.29 -21.59
C PRO A 341 12.41 0.84 -22.79
N ASP A 342 12.21 -0.48 -22.90
CA ASP A 342 11.46 -1.21 -23.92
C ASP A 342 9.98 -1.48 -23.52
N ASP A 343 9.49 -0.90 -22.41
CA ASP A 343 8.12 -1.07 -21.95
C ASP A 343 7.15 -0.19 -22.76
N ASP A 344 6.07 -0.78 -23.27
CA ASP A 344 5.05 -0.11 -24.10
C ASP A 344 4.11 0.81 -23.29
N GLY A 345 4.33 0.90 -21.98
CA GLY A 345 3.50 1.64 -21.04
C GLY A 345 2.25 0.91 -20.60
N ASN A 346 1.85 -0.20 -21.23
CA ASN A 346 0.67 -1.03 -20.90
C ASN A 346 1.05 -2.36 -20.21
N GLY A 347 2.34 -2.57 -19.93
CA GLY A 347 2.85 -3.78 -19.28
C GLY A 347 3.37 -4.82 -20.26
N GLY A 348 3.34 -4.52 -21.57
CA GLY A 348 4.07 -5.24 -22.60
C GLY A 348 5.48 -4.69 -22.75
N ARG A 349 6.36 -5.52 -23.34
CA ARG A 349 7.66 -5.06 -23.84
C ARG A 349 7.58 -5.05 -25.35
N GLU A 350 8.05 -3.98 -25.98
CA GLU A 350 8.30 -3.97 -27.41
C GLU A 350 9.26 -5.14 -27.73
N GLU A 351 8.89 -6.01 -28.66
CA GLU A 351 9.81 -7.05 -29.15
C GLU A 351 11.02 -6.32 -29.75
N ALA A 352 12.17 -6.44 -29.10
CA ALA A 352 13.40 -5.93 -29.65
C ALA A 352 13.65 -6.65 -30.99
N ASP A 353 13.81 -5.88 -32.08
CA ASP A 353 14.28 -6.38 -33.35
C ASP A 353 15.53 -7.23 -33.12
N ILE A 354 15.40 -8.56 -33.21
CA ILE A 354 16.54 -9.46 -33.04
C ILE A 354 17.39 -9.33 -34.30
N GLU A 355 18.46 -8.53 -34.24
CA GLU A 355 19.52 -8.55 -35.25
C GLU A 355 20.25 -9.91 -35.18
N VAL A 356 19.72 -10.90 -35.91
CA VAL A 356 20.40 -12.18 -36.12
C VAL A 356 21.54 -11.95 -37.11
N THR A 357 22.76 -11.76 -36.59
CA THR A 357 23.97 -11.74 -37.43
C THR A 357 24.42 -13.18 -37.68
N THR A 358 24.11 -13.74 -38.84
CA THR A 358 24.64 -15.04 -39.29
C THR A 358 25.99 -14.84 -39.98
N THR A 359 27.08 -15.30 -39.35
CA THR A 359 28.39 -15.41 -40.03
C THR A 359 28.56 -16.80 -40.62
N VAL A 360 28.53 -16.92 -41.95
CA VAL A 360 28.89 -18.14 -42.67
C VAL A 360 30.42 -18.18 -42.86
N PRO A 361 31.13 -19.22 -42.39
CA PRO A 361 32.57 -19.32 -42.59
C PRO A 361 32.84 -19.97 -43.96
N GLY A 362 33.27 -19.17 -44.93
CA GLY A 362 33.74 -19.71 -46.22
C GLY A 362 33.80 -18.69 -47.35
N GLU A 363 34.96 -18.04 -47.47
CA GLU A 363 35.55 -17.50 -48.71
C GLU A 363 34.83 -16.36 -49.44
N GLY A 364 35.32 -15.14 -49.19
CA GLY A 364 35.23 -13.99 -50.10
C GLY A 364 33.86 -13.30 -50.14
N ASP A 365 33.84 -12.08 -49.60
CA ASP A 365 32.77 -11.08 -49.66
C ASP A 365 31.63 -11.24 -48.63
N VAL A 366 31.61 -10.32 -47.68
CA VAL A 366 30.58 -10.18 -46.64
C VAL A 366 29.34 -9.58 -47.28
N GLU A 367 28.35 -10.41 -47.63
CA GLU A 367 27.03 -9.93 -48.02
C GLU A 367 26.12 -9.89 -46.77
N VAL A 368 25.85 -8.68 -46.28
CA VAL A 368 24.90 -8.44 -45.19
C VAL A 368 23.50 -8.59 -45.77
N THR A 369 22.82 -9.70 -45.47
CA THR A 369 21.40 -9.86 -45.79
C THR A 369 20.57 -9.56 -44.55
N THR A 370 19.83 -8.45 -44.60
CA THR A 370 18.85 -8.07 -43.58
C THR A 370 17.56 -8.83 -43.86
N ALA A 371 17.20 -9.81 -43.03
CA ALA A 371 15.90 -10.46 -43.12
C ALA A 371 14.95 -9.83 -42.09
N VAL A 372 13.91 -9.14 -42.59
CA VAL A 372 12.78 -8.69 -41.79
C VAL A 372 11.80 -9.85 -41.70
N LEU A 373 11.60 -10.42 -40.51
CA LEU A 373 10.52 -11.38 -40.28
C LEU A 373 9.22 -10.59 -40.08
N GLY A 374 8.57 -10.24 -41.19
CA GLY A 374 7.16 -9.87 -41.18
C GLY A 374 6.30 -11.13 -41.10
N GLU A 375 5.18 -11.05 -40.37
CA GLU A 375 4.21 -12.13 -40.29
C GLU A 375 3.73 -12.59 -41.68
N GLY A 376 3.96 -13.87 -41.98
CA GLY A 376 3.36 -14.57 -43.12
C GLY A 376 4.38 -15.18 -44.09
N GLU A 377 4.79 -16.44 -43.82
CA GLU A 377 4.97 -17.56 -44.76
C GLU A 377 6.00 -18.57 -44.23
N ASP A 378 5.55 -19.82 -44.09
CA ASP A 378 6.28 -21.10 -43.98
C ASP A 378 7.68 -21.11 -43.35
N ALA A 379 7.73 -21.38 -42.05
CA ALA A 379 8.96 -21.65 -41.31
C ALA A 379 9.70 -22.90 -41.85
N LYS A 380 10.89 -22.70 -42.43
CA LYS A 380 11.88 -23.76 -42.62
C LYS A 380 12.72 -23.91 -41.36
N MET A 381 12.72 -25.11 -40.80
CA MET A 381 13.49 -25.48 -39.62
C MET A 381 15.01 -25.27 -39.83
N PRO A 382 15.75 -24.69 -38.88
CA PRO A 382 17.20 -24.49 -39.01
C PRO A 382 17.97 -25.82 -38.80
N PRO A 383 19.23 -25.94 -39.26
CA PRO A 383 20.07 -27.11 -39.03
C PRO A 383 20.50 -27.24 -37.56
N ASP A 384 20.70 -28.49 -37.10
CA ASP A 384 20.88 -28.94 -35.71
C ASP A 384 22.19 -28.49 -35.00
N ASP A 385 22.97 -27.57 -35.57
CA ASP A 385 24.35 -27.31 -35.15
C ASP A 385 24.72 -25.81 -35.00
N ALA A 386 23.74 -24.95 -34.70
CA ALA A 386 23.98 -23.55 -34.29
C ALA A 386 24.04 -23.39 -32.76
N GLU A 387 25.23 -23.08 -32.22
CA GLU A 387 25.40 -22.71 -30.81
C GLU A 387 25.05 -21.23 -30.61
N SER A 388 23.82 -20.95 -30.20
CA SER A 388 23.35 -19.58 -29.90
C SER A 388 23.74 -19.15 -28.48
N ALA A 389 24.71 -18.25 -28.35
CA ALA A 389 25.00 -17.61 -27.06
C ALA A 389 24.10 -16.37 -26.89
N ILE A 390 23.04 -16.50 -26.10
CA ILE A 390 22.19 -15.38 -25.67
C ILE A 390 22.96 -14.63 -24.56
N LEU A 391 23.50 -13.45 -24.87
CA LEU A 391 24.00 -12.54 -23.85
C LEU A 391 22.89 -11.55 -23.45
N PRO A 392 22.59 -11.38 -22.14
CA PRO A 392 21.61 -10.41 -21.71
C PRO A 392 22.08 -8.99 -22.06
N PRO A 393 21.15 -8.07 -22.38
CA PRO A 393 21.48 -6.68 -22.64
C PRO A 393 22.15 -6.08 -21.40
N GLN A 394 23.28 -5.39 -21.61
CA GLN A 394 23.98 -4.70 -20.54
C GLN A 394 23.11 -3.56 -20.00
N PRO A 395 23.05 -3.35 -18.68
CA PRO A 395 22.31 -2.23 -18.12
C PRO A 395 22.89 -0.90 -18.62
N PRO A 396 22.06 0.14 -18.81
CA PRO A 396 22.55 1.45 -19.21
C PRO A 396 23.57 1.96 -18.19
N PRO A 397 24.64 2.65 -18.63
CA PRO A 397 25.66 3.17 -17.73
C PRO A 397 25.01 4.14 -16.73
N LEU A 398 25.42 4.03 -15.46
CA LEU A 398 24.99 4.94 -14.41
C LEU A 398 25.19 6.40 -14.85
N PRO A 399 24.22 7.30 -14.61
CA PRO A 399 24.39 8.70 -14.94
C PRO A 399 25.61 9.25 -14.22
N GLN A 400 26.48 9.93 -14.96
CA GLN A 400 27.69 10.52 -14.39
C GLN A 400 27.32 11.56 -13.32
N PRO A 401 28.08 11.65 -12.22
CA PRO A 401 27.86 12.67 -11.22
C PRO A 401 27.93 14.05 -11.89
N TRP A 402 26.85 14.80 -11.74
CA TRP A 402 26.68 16.23 -12.03
C TRP A 402 27.93 16.91 -12.62
N LYS A 403 27.95 17.16 -13.92
CA LYS A 403 28.80 18.23 -14.45
C LYS A 403 28.27 19.52 -13.84
N ALA A 404 29.08 20.16 -13.00
CA ALA A 404 28.85 21.50 -12.53
C ALA A 404 28.59 22.40 -13.73
N TYR A 405 27.35 22.82 -13.93
CA TYR A 405 27.06 23.96 -14.77
C TYR A 405 27.73 25.15 -14.11
N SER A 406 28.75 25.70 -14.76
CA SER A 406 29.29 27.03 -14.46
C SER A 406 28.19 28.04 -14.76
N ALA A 407 27.29 28.24 -13.80
CA ALA A 407 26.38 29.37 -13.80
C ALA A 407 27.21 30.63 -13.52
N SER A 408 27.28 31.51 -14.51
CA SER A 408 27.78 32.87 -14.38
C SER A 408 26.95 33.60 -13.32
N VAL A 409 27.59 33.87 -12.18
CA VAL A 409 27.03 34.67 -11.08
C VAL A 409 26.78 36.08 -11.60
N THR A 410 25.53 36.37 -11.96
CA THR A 410 25.08 37.75 -12.18
C THR A 410 24.65 38.29 -10.83
N THR A 411 25.44 39.21 -10.30
CA THR A 411 25.26 39.82 -8.98
C THR A 411 24.05 40.76 -9.02
N PHE A 412 22.90 40.33 -8.48
CA PHE A 412 21.79 41.24 -8.21
C PHE A 412 21.98 41.83 -6.81
N ARG A 413 22.44 43.08 -6.78
CA ARG A 413 22.60 43.87 -5.55
C ARG A 413 21.28 44.58 -5.27
N SER A 414 20.62 44.27 -4.16
CA SER A 414 19.55 45.11 -3.61
C SER A 414 19.59 45.07 -2.07
N PRO A 415 19.38 46.21 -1.40
CA PRO A 415 19.87 46.42 -0.04
C PRO A 415 18.92 45.88 1.04
N LEU A 416 19.53 45.31 2.09
CA LEU A 416 18.90 44.92 3.35
C LEU A 416 18.31 46.15 4.05
N ARG A 417 17.00 46.14 4.31
CA ARG A 417 16.34 47.07 5.22
C ARG A 417 16.23 46.38 6.58
N THR A 418 17.10 46.77 7.51
CA THR A 418 16.99 46.45 8.93
C THR A 418 15.94 47.36 9.55
N GLY A 419 15.03 46.77 10.33
CA GLY A 419 14.02 47.50 11.09
C GLY A 419 13.63 46.69 12.32
N ILE A 420 14.43 46.81 13.37
CA ILE A 420 14.00 46.61 14.75
C ILE A 420 13.89 48.02 15.34
N ASN A 421 12.68 48.38 15.73
CA ASN A 421 12.33 49.15 16.92
C ASN A 421 10.83 48.95 17.20
#